data_AF-A0A1F9X069-F1
#
_entry.id   AF-A0A1F9X069-F1
#
_cell.length_a   1.000
_cell.length_b   1.000
_cell.length_c   1.000
_cell.angle_alpha   90.00
_cell.angle_beta   90.00
_cell.angle_gamma   90.00
#
_symmetry.space_group_name_H-M   'P 1'
#
loop_
_entity.id
_entity.type
_entity.pdbx_description
1 polymer ?
#
loop_
_entity_poly.entity_id
_entity_poly.type
_entity_poly.pdbx_seq_one_letter_code
_entity_poly.pdbx_strand_id
1 'polypeptide(L)'
;MFTPVAAIRKFCLWHNCSSKEVKLCPKVECPLYNYRLRKRNAGSNPALTPIKAIRAWCLGCSESMKEVATCSFPDCSLYPYRFGKRPQAATKTSQLPATSQQKSTTLAALPNPATSPQQFTTPQPLTNKQQPNSPSNHAQSATSAEKGGENI
;
A
#
# COMPACT_ATOMS: atom_id res chain seq x y z
N MET A 1 -0.11 18.14 -14.52
CA MET A 1 -1.12 18.37 -13.46
C MET A 1 -1.12 17.17 -12.52
N PHE A 2 -0.79 17.37 -11.24
CA PHE A 2 -0.80 16.28 -10.25
C PHE A 2 -2.23 16.09 -9.76
N THR A 3 -2.90 15.04 -10.27
CA THR A 3 -4.28 14.71 -9.90
C THR A 3 -4.31 13.42 -9.06
N PRO A 4 -5.35 13.20 -8.25
CA PRO A 4 -5.48 11.96 -7.46
C PRO A 4 -5.39 10.70 -8.33
N VAL A 5 -6.03 10.68 -9.50
CA VAL A 5 -5.97 9.52 -10.43
C VAL A 5 -4.56 9.33 -11.00
N ALA A 6 -3.85 10.40 -11.34
CA ALA A 6 -2.46 10.30 -11.79
C ALA A 6 -1.54 9.75 -10.69
N ALA A 7 -1.73 10.19 -9.44
CA ALA A 7 -1.00 9.68 -8.28
C ALA A 7 -1.23 8.18 -8.05
N ILE A 8 -2.47 7.72 -8.15
CA ILE A 8 -2.82 6.29 -8.05
C ILE A 8 -2.13 5.49 -9.14
N ARG A 9 -2.17 5.95 -10.39
CA ARG A 9 -1.52 5.25 -11.51
C ARG A 9 -0.02 5.16 -11.33
N LYS A 10 0.63 6.23 -10.88
CA LYS A 10 2.07 6.22 -10.55
C LYS A 10 2.37 5.23 -9.41
N PHE A 11 1.52 5.17 -8.38
CA PHE A 11 1.67 4.24 -7.27
C PHE A 11 1.57 2.77 -7.73
N CYS A 12 0.59 2.45 -8.57
CA CYS A 12 0.41 1.10 -9.10
C CYS A 12 1.58 0.66 -9.99
N LEU A 13 2.13 1.58 -10.79
CA LEU A 13 3.32 1.33 -11.61
C LEU A 13 4.57 1.12 -10.76
N TRP A 14 4.73 1.86 -9.65
CA TRP A 14 5.85 1.66 -8.74
C TRP A 14 5.85 0.24 -8.14
N HIS A 15 4.68 -0.31 -7.82
CA HIS A 15 4.56 -1.66 -7.25
C HIS A 15 4.64 -2.80 -8.28
N ASN A 16 4.13 -2.60 -9.50
CA ASN A 16 4.04 -3.67 -10.51
C ASN A 16 4.98 -3.45 -11.70
N CYS A 17 5.94 -2.53 -11.63
CA CYS A 17 6.99 -2.24 -12.62
C CYS A 17 6.53 -1.82 -14.05
N SER A 18 5.39 -2.28 -14.57
CA SER A 18 4.87 -2.07 -15.92
C SER A 18 3.34 -1.98 -15.95
N SER A 19 2.82 -1.24 -16.93
CA SER A 19 1.37 -1.15 -17.17
C SER A 19 0.72 -2.49 -17.52
N LYS A 20 1.47 -3.45 -18.07
CA LYS A 20 0.96 -4.80 -18.38
C LYS A 20 0.67 -5.58 -17.09
N GLU A 21 1.61 -5.54 -16.14
CA GLU A 21 1.46 -6.20 -14.83
C GLU A 21 0.37 -5.54 -13.98
N VAL A 22 0.24 -4.21 -14.00
CA VAL A 22 -0.87 -3.51 -13.32
C VAL A 22 -2.25 -4.02 -13.75
N LYS A 23 -2.43 -4.45 -15.02
CA LYS A 23 -3.69 -5.02 -15.50
C LYS A 23 -3.97 -6.40 -14.90
N LEU A 24 -2.92 -7.17 -14.63
CA LEU A 24 -2.98 -8.53 -14.09
C LEU A 24 -3.02 -8.56 -12.55
N CYS A 25 -2.91 -7.41 -11.88
CA CYS A 25 -2.93 -7.33 -10.43
C CYS A 25 -4.24 -7.95 -9.85
N PRO A 26 -4.14 -8.99 -8.99
CA PRO A 26 -5.29 -9.78 -8.54
C PRO A 26 -6.07 -9.14 -7.38
N LYS A 27 -5.60 -8.03 -6.81
CA LYS A 27 -6.22 -7.36 -5.65
C LYS A 27 -7.51 -6.63 -6.05
N VAL A 28 -8.56 -7.36 -6.41
CA VAL A 28 -9.86 -6.80 -6.82
C VAL A 28 -10.51 -5.93 -5.75
N GLU A 29 -10.28 -6.24 -4.47
CA GLU A 29 -10.79 -5.48 -3.32
C GLU A 29 -9.95 -4.25 -2.97
N CYS A 30 -8.84 -4.02 -3.67
CA CYS A 30 -8.00 -2.85 -3.47
C CYS A 30 -8.84 -1.58 -3.66
N PRO A 31 -8.89 -0.65 -2.69
CA PRO A 31 -9.59 0.63 -2.85
C PRO A 31 -9.17 1.41 -4.10
N LEU A 32 -7.94 1.22 -4.58
CA LEU A 32 -7.39 1.88 -5.75
C LEU A 32 -7.70 1.17 -7.09
N TYR A 33 -8.31 -0.02 -7.05
CA TYR A 33 -8.46 -0.93 -8.21
C TYR A 33 -9.12 -0.27 -9.42
N ASN A 34 -10.13 0.56 -9.20
CA ASN A 34 -10.89 1.23 -10.26
C ASN A 34 -10.14 2.41 -10.90
N TYR A 35 -9.04 2.86 -10.29
CA TYR A 35 -8.28 4.03 -10.72
C TYR A 35 -6.86 3.67 -11.20
N ARG A 36 -6.45 2.41 -11.06
CA ARG A 36 -5.11 1.93 -11.45
C ARG A 36 -4.86 2.00 -12.95
N LEU A 37 -5.92 1.98 -13.77
CA LEU A 37 -5.87 2.10 -15.22
C LEU A 37 -6.44 3.43 -15.71
N ARG A 38 -6.14 3.78 -16.97
CA ARG A 38 -6.69 5.00 -17.61
C ARG A 38 -8.17 4.88 -17.94
N LYS A 39 -8.64 3.68 -18.29
CA LYS A 39 -10.07 3.40 -18.55
C LYS A 39 -10.71 3.04 -17.22
N ARG A 40 -11.82 3.69 -16.85
CA ARG A 40 -12.62 3.29 -15.68
C ARG A 40 -13.18 1.89 -15.94
N ASN A 41 -12.59 0.91 -15.28
CA ASN A 41 -13.13 -0.43 -15.16
C ASN A 41 -14.28 -0.41 -14.15
N ALA A 42 -15.38 -1.11 -14.44
CA ALA A 42 -16.49 -1.33 -13.52
C ALA A 42 -16.10 -2.37 -12.46
N GLY A 43 -15.02 -2.13 -11.70
CA GLY A 43 -14.59 -3.03 -10.63
C GLY A 43 -15.48 -2.90 -9.39
N SER A 44 -15.18 -3.74 -8.39
CA SER A 44 -15.99 -4.05 -7.19
C SER A 44 -16.21 -2.89 -6.20
N ASN A 45 -15.63 -1.70 -6.42
CA ASN A 45 -15.76 -0.58 -5.49
C ASN A 45 -15.95 0.78 -6.20
N PRO A 46 -17.03 0.95 -6.98
CA PRO A 46 -17.28 2.18 -7.74
C PRO A 46 -17.78 3.34 -6.88
N ALA A 47 -18.10 3.09 -5.59
CA ALA A 47 -18.73 4.06 -4.70
C ALA A 47 -17.75 5.11 -4.13
N LEU A 48 -16.46 4.77 -4.00
CA LEU A 48 -15.46 5.71 -3.52
C LEU A 48 -15.13 6.74 -4.60
N THR A 49 -14.68 7.93 -4.18
CA THR A 49 -13.98 8.86 -5.09
C THR A 49 -12.49 8.56 -5.05
N PRO A 50 -11.68 8.97 -6.04
CA PRO A 50 -10.24 8.71 -6.03
C PRO A 50 -9.55 9.14 -4.74
N ILE A 51 -9.99 10.25 -4.14
CA ILE A 51 -9.43 10.77 -2.89
C ILE A 51 -9.82 9.91 -1.69
N LYS A 52 -11.08 9.47 -1.62
CA LYS A 52 -11.53 8.56 -0.56
C LYS A 52 -10.83 7.21 -0.67
N ALA A 53 -10.63 6.71 -1.88
CA ALA A 53 -9.87 5.49 -2.15
C ALA A 53 -8.42 5.57 -1.68
N ILE A 54 -7.73 6.70 -1.94
CA ILE A 54 -6.37 6.92 -1.42
C ILE A 54 -6.35 6.89 0.10
N ARG A 55 -7.29 7.59 0.75
CA ARG A 55 -7.37 7.58 2.23
C ARG A 55 -7.60 6.17 2.77
N ALA A 56 -8.52 5.40 2.18
CA ALA A 56 -8.78 4.02 2.57
C ALA A 56 -7.54 3.13 2.41
N TRP A 57 -6.78 3.31 1.32
CA TRP A 57 -5.51 2.61 1.12
C TRP A 57 -4.48 2.97 2.19
N CYS A 58 -4.31 4.27 2.50
CA CYS A 58 -3.38 4.70 3.55
C CYS A 58 -3.74 4.14 4.93
N LEU A 59 -5.03 4.02 5.26
CA LEU A 59 -5.50 3.38 6.49
C LEU A 59 -5.37 1.84 6.48
N GLY A 60 -5.25 1.22 5.30
CA GLY A 60 -4.89 -0.20 5.20
C GLY A 60 -3.38 -0.43 5.29
N CYS A 61 -2.58 0.58 4.93
CA CYS A 61 -1.12 0.54 5.04
C CYS A 61 -0.63 0.93 6.44
N SER A 62 -1.41 1.72 7.17
CA SER A 62 -1.12 2.21 8.51
C SER A 62 -2.38 2.03 9.35
N GLU A 63 -2.28 1.46 10.54
CA GLU A 63 -3.45 1.04 11.32
C GLU A 63 -4.26 2.23 11.86
N SER A 64 -3.63 3.41 11.94
CA SER A 64 -4.26 4.61 12.50
C SER A 64 -3.97 5.88 11.70
N MET A 65 -4.84 6.89 11.86
CA MET A 65 -4.63 8.22 11.28
C MET A 65 -3.34 8.90 11.77
N LYS A 66 -2.91 8.59 13.00
CA LYS A 66 -1.68 9.14 13.59
C LYS A 66 -0.46 8.64 12.81
N GLU A 67 -0.43 7.36 12.48
CA GLU A 67 0.64 6.76 11.67
C GLU A 67 0.64 7.27 10.23
N VAL A 68 -0.54 7.46 9.63
CA VAL A 68 -0.64 8.11 8.30
C VAL A 68 -0.03 9.51 8.33
N ALA A 69 -0.12 10.22 9.47
CA ALA A 69 0.50 11.52 9.63
C ALA A 69 2.03 11.44 9.75
N THR A 70 2.55 10.42 10.45
CA THR A 70 3.99 10.17 10.65
C THR A 70 4.61 9.22 9.62
N CYS A 71 3.95 9.04 8.47
CA CYS A 71 4.42 8.16 7.40
C CYS A 71 5.83 8.55 6.93
N SER A 72 6.77 7.60 6.97
CA SER A 72 8.19 7.81 6.63
C SER A 72 8.50 7.76 5.13
N PHE A 73 7.47 7.66 4.27
CA PHE A 73 7.63 7.54 2.82
C PHE A 73 7.11 8.80 2.09
N PRO A 74 7.84 9.93 2.12
CA PRO A 74 7.41 11.16 1.46
C PRO A 74 7.37 11.03 -0.08
N ASP A 75 8.15 10.13 -0.65
CA ASP A 75 8.23 9.88 -2.09
C ASP A 75 7.04 9.08 -2.65
N CYS A 76 6.20 8.53 -1.78
CA CYS A 76 4.99 7.84 -2.19
C CYS A 76 4.09 8.80 -2.96
N SER A 77 3.68 8.45 -4.19
CA SER A 77 2.84 9.32 -5.01
C SER A 77 1.46 9.60 -4.39
N LEU A 78 1.01 8.78 -3.44
CA LEU A 78 -0.23 8.99 -2.68
C LEU A 78 -0.07 9.97 -1.51
N TYR A 79 1.17 10.24 -1.07
CA TYR A 79 1.47 11.02 0.13
C TYR A 79 0.76 12.38 0.18
N PRO A 80 0.64 13.16 -0.91
CA PRO A 80 -0.05 14.45 -0.88
C PRO A 80 -1.57 14.35 -0.65
N TYR A 81 -2.16 13.17 -0.85
CA TYR A 81 -3.60 12.93 -0.75
C TYR A 81 -3.98 12.01 0.42
N ARG A 82 -3.00 11.56 1.23
CA ARG A 82 -3.19 10.56 2.30
C ARG A 82 -4.27 10.91 3.32
N PHE A 83 -4.54 12.20 3.52
CA PHE A 83 -5.60 12.69 4.41
C PHE A 83 -6.98 12.77 3.78
N GLY A 84 -7.14 12.40 2.51
CA GLY A 84 -8.42 12.48 1.82
C GLY A 84 -8.82 13.91 1.44
N LYS A 85 -7.84 14.80 1.25
CA LYS A 85 -8.05 16.19 0.80
C LYS A 85 -7.17 16.47 -0.40
N ARG A 86 -7.61 17.38 -1.28
CA ARG A 86 -6.73 17.90 -2.34
C ARG A 86 -5.77 18.91 -1.69
N PRO A 87 -4.46 18.82 -1.93
CA PRO A 87 -3.57 19.91 -1.57
C PRO A 87 -4.07 21.14 -2.33
N GLN A 88 -4.45 22.19 -1.60
CA GLN A 88 -4.73 23.47 -2.24
C GLN A 88 -3.43 23.91 -2.90
N ALA A 89 -3.51 24.32 -4.17
CA ALA A 89 -2.36 24.91 -4.83
C ALA A 89 -1.90 26.05 -3.93
N ALA A 90 -0.71 25.93 -3.35
CA ALA A 90 -0.13 26.99 -2.57
C ALA A 90 0.03 28.18 -3.51
N THR A 91 -0.92 29.11 -3.49
CA THR A 91 -0.64 30.50 -3.79
C THR A 91 0.53 30.86 -2.89
N LYS A 92 1.68 31.15 -3.50
CA LYS A 92 2.90 31.56 -2.80
C LYS A 92 2.60 32.83 -2.01
N THR A 93 2.12 32.70 -0.78
CA THR A 93 2.25 33.75 0.21
C THR A 93 3.50 33.38 1.00
N SER A 94 4.60 33.96 0.55
CA SER A 94 5.86 34.05 1.26
C SER A 94 5.64 34.61 2.67
N GLN A 95 5.49 33.74 3.65
CA GLN A 95 5.78 34.03 5.05
C GLN A 95 6.46 32.81 5.65
N LEU A 96 7.80 32.81 5.59
CA LEU A 96 8.60 32.16 6.62
C LEU A 96 8.32 32.89 7.94
N PRO A 97 7.95 32.21 9.03
CA PRO A 97 8.27 32.69 10.35
C PRO A 97 9.71 32.25 10.70
N ALA A 98 10.46 33.24 11.17
CA ALA A 98 11.85 33.16 11.56
C ALA A 98 12.08 32.24 12.78
N THR A 99 13.25 31.58 12.76
CA THR A 99 14.13 31.23 13.90
C THR A 99 13.55 30.47 15.11
N SER A 100 14.04 29.24 15.30
CA SER A 100 14.63 28.87 16.60
C SER A 100 15.89 28.06 16.33
N GLN A 101 17.01 28.63 16.77
CA GLN A 101 18.35 28.10 16.64
C GLN A 101 18.59 27.03 17.71
N GLN A 102 19.32 25.97 17.39
CA GLN A 102 20.30 25.28 18.25
C GLN A 102 20.81 24.02 17.52
N LYS A 103 22.08 23.64 17.45
CA LYS A 103 23.41 24.25 17.70
C LYS A 103 24.38 23.16 17.19
N SER A 104 24.96 23.31 16.01
CA SER A 104 25.87 22.30 15.44
C SER A 104 27.31 22.71 15.73
N THR A 105 27.88 22.18 16.80
CA THR A 105 29.32 22.22 17.05
C THR A 105 30.02 21.29 16.06
N THR A 106 31.01 21.83 15.37
CA THR A 106 31.99 21.16 14.49
C THR A 106 32.61 19.91 15.12
N LEU A 107 32.73 18.83 14.35
CA LEU A 107 33.95 17.99 14.35
C LEU A 107 34.03 17.07 13.11
N ALA A 108 35.05 17.38 12.32
CA ALA A 108 35.92 16.51 11.52
C ALA A 108 35.33 15.56 10.46
N ALA A 109 35.78 15.84 9.23
CA ALA A 109 35.78 14.96 8.08
C ALA A 109 36.56 13.66 8.35
N LEU A 110 36.05 12.55 7.83
CA LEU A 110 36.83 11.35 7.56
C LEU A 110 36.68 10.96 6.08
N PRO A 111 37.77 10.57 5.41
CA PRO A 111 37.81 10.37 3.97
C PRO A 111 37.20 9.05 3.52
N ASN A 112 36.56 9.08 2.35
CA ASN A 112 36.15 7.90 1.59
C ASN A 112 37.36 7.04 1.23
N PRO A 113 37.23 5.71 1.27
CA PRO A 113 37.95 4.85 0.34
C PRO A 113 36.98 4.20 -0.64
N ALA A 114 37.31 4.39 -1.90
CA ALA A 114 36.68 3.77 -3.05
C ALA A 114 37.02 2.27 -3.16
N THR A 115 36.21 1.59 -3.97
CA THR A 115 36.57 0.47 -4.87
C THR A 115 36.51 -0.99 -4.37
N SER A 116 35.41 -1.68 -4.76
CA SER A 116 35.31 -3.01 -5.41
C SER A 116 35.72 -4.31 -4.68
N PRO A 117 35.35 -5.53 -5.16
CA PRO A 117 34.39 -5.94 -6.20
C PRO A 117 33.35 -7.01 -5.74
N GLN A 118 32.40 -7.27 -6.64
CA GLN A 118 31.40 -8.33 -6.67
C GLN A 118 31.95 -9.73 -6.33
N GLN A 119 31.18 -10.53 -5.56
CA GLN A 119 31.23 -11.98 -5.65
C GLN A 119 29.80 -12.54 -5.78
N PHE A 120 29.51 -13.03 -6.98
CA PHE A 120 28.43 -13.97 -7.26
C PHE A 120 28.77 -15.31 -6.62
N THR A 121 27.89 -15.84 -5.78
CA THR A 121 27.79 -17.28 -5.56
C THR A 121 26.35 -17.70 -5.83
N THR A 122 26.20 -18.57 -6.83
CA THR A 122 24.95 -19.28 -7.15
C THR A 122 24.96 -20.65 -6.44
N PRO A 123 23.92 -21.49 -6.58
CA PRO A 123 23.00 -21.87 -5.51
C PRO A 123 23.24 -23.30 -4.97
N GLN A 124 22.57 -23.70 -3.88
CA GLN A 124 22.25 -25.12 -3.66
C GLN A 124 20.85 -25.31 -3.06
N PRO A 125 20.12 -26.38 -3.45
CA PRO A 125 18.78 -26.71 -3.01
C PRO A 125 18.78 -27.76 -1.87
N LEU A 126 17.56 -28.16 -1.48
CA LEU A 126 17.12 -29.40 -0.85
C LEU A 126 16.57 -29.28 0.57
N THR A 127 15.23 -29.38 0.60
CA THR A 127 14.42 -30.29 1.44
C THR A 127 14.60 -30.21 2.95
N ASN A 128 13.52 -29.89 3.66
CA ASN A 128 13.03 -30.85 4.66
C ASN A 128 11.52 -30.75 4.93
N LYS A 129 10.99 -31.93 5.22
CA LYS A 129 9.61 -32.41 5.38
C LYS A 129 8.90 -31.90 6.65
N GLN A 130 7.57 -31.87 6.54
CA GLN A 130 6.50 -32.18 7.52
C GLN A 130 6.55 -31.54 8.94
N GLN A 131 5.60 -30.64 9.29
CA GLN A 131 4.23 -30.88 9.88
C GLN A 131 4.25 -31.13 11.40
N PRO A 132 3.11 -31.10 12.15
CA PRO A 132 1.82 -30.38 11.99
C PRO A 132 1.29 -29.79 13.33
N ASN A 133 0.31 -28.85 13.26
CA ASN A 133 -0.80 -28.60 14.21
C ASN A 133 -1.32 -27.15 14.00
N SER A 134 -2.58 -26.78 14.12
CA SER A 134 -3.84 -27.42 14.51
C SER A 134 -5.01 -26.59 13.95
N PRO A 135 -6.26 -27.08 14.00
CA PRO A 135 -7.37 -26.56 13.21
C PRO A 135 -8.18 -25.49 13.94
N SER A 136 -8.83 -24.60 13.18
CA SER A 136 -10.07 -23.97 13.63
C SER A 136 -11.00 -23.80 12.44
N ASN A 137 -11.84 -24.82 12.23
CA ASN A 137 -12.89 -24.84 11.23
C ASN A 137 -14.08 -24.04 11.75
N HIS A 138 -14.49 -23.05 10.96
CA HIS A 138 -15.78 -22.39 11.06
C HIS A 138 -16.86 -23.36 10.58
N ALA A 139 -17.82 -23.70 11.44
CA ALA A 139 -18.96 -24.54 11.08
C ALA A 139 -19.96 -23.73 10.24
N GLN A 140 -20.25 -24.21 9.03
CA GLN A 140 -21.39 -23.78 8.22
C GLN A 140 -22.44 -24.90 8.17
N SER A 141 -23.69 -24.48 8.22
CA SER A 141 -24.92 -25.27 8.25
C SER A 141 -25.28 -25.92 6.89
N ALA A 142 -25.90 -27.10 6.93
CA ALA A 142 -26.70 -27.74 5.86
C ALA A 142 -27.61 -28.80 6.54
N THR A 143 -28.93 -28.64 6.62
CA THR A 143 -30.02 -29.02 5.69
C THR A 143 -30.21 -30.53 5.42
N SER A 144 -31.49 -30.96 5.50
CA SER A 144 -32.12 -32.22 5.03
C SER A 144 -32.28 -33.32 6.09
N ALA A 145 -33.48 -33.63 6.61
CA ALA A 145 -34.64 -34.33 6.01
C ALA A 145 -34.55 -35.86 6.18
N GLU A 146 -35.22 -36.41 7.20
CA GLU A 146 -35.50 -37.85 7.32
C GLU A 146 -36.97 -38.11 7.69
N LYS A 147 -37.53 -39.09 6.97
CA LYS A 147 -38.86 -39.70 7.09
C LYS A 147 -38.78 -40.92 8.03
N GLY A 148 -39.91 -41.26 8.65
CA GLY A 148 -40.20 -42.56 9.30
C GLY A 148 -40.25 -42.42 10.82
N GLY A 149 -41.31 -42.75 11.55
CA GLY A 149 -42.40 -43.70 11.31
C GLY A 149 -42.20 -44.90 12.23
N GLU A 150 -42.91 -44.94 13.38
CA GLU A 150 -43.52 -46.12 14.02
C GLU A 150 -44.10 -45.67 15.37
N ASN A 151 -45.40 -45.85 15.59
CA ASN A 151 -46.05 -45.69 16.90
C ASN A 151 -47.04 -46.86 17.03
N ILE A 152 -46.83 -47.69 18.03
CA ILE A 152 -47.72 -48.79 18.47
C ILE A 152 -47.95 -48.55 19.97
#